data_AF-H2PTV2-F1
#
_entry.id   AF-H2PTV2-F1
#
_cell.length_a   1.000
_cell.length_b   1.000
_cell.length_c   1.000
_cell.angle_alpha   90.00
_cell.angle_beta   90.00
_cell.angle_gamma   90.00
#
_symmetry.space_group_name_H-M   'P 1'
#
loop_
_entity.id
_entity.type
_entity.pdbx_description
1 polymer ?
#
loop_
_entity_poly.entity_id
_entity_poly.type
_entity_poly.pdbx_seq_one_letter_code
_entity_poly.pdbx_strand_id
1 'polypeptide(L)'
;MGTLVAKLLLPTLSSLAFLPTVSIAAKRRFHMEAMVYLFTLFFVALHHACNGPGLSVLCFMRHDILEYFSVYGTALSMWVSLMALADFDEPKRSTFVMFGVLTIAVRIYHDRWGYGVYSGPIGTAILIIAAKWLQKMKEKKGLYPDKSVYTQQIGPGLCFGALALMLRFFFEDWDYTYVHSFYHCTLAMSFVLLLPKVNKKAGAPGAPAKLDCSTLCCACV
;
A
#
# COMPACT_ATOMS: atom_id res chain seq x y z
N MET A 1 2.00 -12.91 -32.83
CA MET A 1 0.70 -12.77 -32.13
C MET A 1 0.81 -13.15 -30.64
N GLY A 2 1.18 -14.38 -30.27
CA GLY A 2 1.25 -14.82 -28.86
C GLY A 2 2.24 -14.04 -27.95
N THR A 3 3.39 -13.62 -28.48
CA THR A 3 4.39 -12.82 -27.74
C THR A 3 3.93 -11.38 -27.46
N LEU A 4 3.11 -10.79 -28.32
CA LEU A 4 2.58 -9.43 -28.14
C LEU A 4 1.49 -9.40 -27.07
N VAL A 5 0.58 -10.39 -27.10
CA VAL A 5 -0.49 -10.55 -26.11
C VAL A 5 0.08 -10.88 -24.73
N ALA A 6 1.08 -11.76 -24.65
CA ALA A 6 1.78 -12.05 -23.39
C ALA A 6 2.49 -10.81 -22.82
N LYS A 7 3.12 -9.99 -23.68
CA LYS A 7 3.78 -8.74 -23.24
C LYS A 7 2.80 -7.67 -22.75
N LEU A 8 1.57 -7.65 -23.27
CA LEU A 8 0.54 -6.68 -22.87
C LEU A 8 -0.22 -7.12 -21.61
N LEU A 9 -0.32 -8.42 -21.34
CA LEU A 9 -1.00 -8.97 -20.16
C LEU A 9 -0.12 -9.11 -18.92
N LEU A 10 1.21 -9.12 -19.09
CA LEU A 10 2.12 -9.36 -17.97
C LEU A 10 2.02 -8.31 -16.84
N PRO A 11 1.89 -6.99 -17.12
CA PRO A 11 1.65 -6.00 -16.06
C PRO A 11 0.34 -6.25 -15.30
N THR A 12 -0.71 -6.69 -16.01
CA THR A 12 -1.99 -7.10 -15.40
C THR A 12 -1.81 -8.31 -14.50
N LEU A 13 -1.15 -9.37 -14.97
CA LEU A 13 -0.95 -10.60 -14.19
C LEU A 13 -0.02 -10.38 -12.98
N SER A 14 1.05 -9.60 -13.15
CA SER A 14 1.98 -9.29 -12.07
C SER A 14 1.35 -8.44 -10.97
N SER A 15 0.33 -7.63 -11.27
CA SER A 15 -0.43 -6.90 -10.24
C SER A 15 -1.09 -7.84 -9.22
N LEU A 16 -1.41 -9.09 -9.61
CA LEU A 16 -1.93 -10.11 -8.70
C LEU A 16 -0.94 -10.47 -7.58
N ALA A 17 0.34 -10.06 -7.67
CA ALA A 17 1.29 -10.15 -6.56
C ALA A 17 0.83 -9.40 -5.30
N PHE A 18 -0.09 -8.44 -5.40
CA PHE A 18 -0.72 -7.81 -4.24
C PHE A 18 -1.74 -8.70 -3.51
N LEU A 19 -2.24 -9.79 -4.11
CA LEU A 19 -3.20 -10.71 -3.45
C LEU A 19 -2.62 -11.33 -2.16
N PRO A 20 -1.38 -11.87 -2.15
CA PRO A 20 -0.71 -12.25 -0.92
C PRO A 20 -0.64 -11.12 0.11
N THR A 21 -0.33 -9.88 -0.31
CA THR A 21 -0.25 -8.71 0.58
C THR A 21 -1.58 -8.41 1.25
N VAL A 22 -2.68 -8.39 0.48
CA VAL A 22 -4.05 -8.23 0.98
C VAL A 22 -4.39 -9.35 1.97
N SER A 23 -4.13 -10.60 1.58
CA SER A 23 -4.46 -11.79 2.38
C SER A 23 -3.72 -11.80 3.71
N ILE A 24 -2.43 -11.47 3.70
CA ILE A 24 -1.59 -11.40 4.91
C ILE A 24 -2.05 -10.25 5.81
N ALA A 25 -2.34 -9.07 5.26
CA ALA A 25 -2.83 -7.94 6.03
C ALA A 25 -4.17 -8.26 6.71
N ALA A 26 -5.11 -8.86 5.97
CA ALA A 26 -6.40 -9.28 6.50
C ALA A 26 -6.24 -10.34 7.61
N LYS A 27 -5.43 -11.38 7.40
CA LYS A 27 -5.16 -12.42 8.42
C LYS A 27 -4.49 -11.85 9.67
N ARG A 28 -3.61 -10.86 9.52
CA ARG A 28 -2.98 -10.15 10.64
C ARG A 28 -3.87 -9.07 11.27
N ARG A 29 -5.13 -8.95 10.82
CA ARG A 29 -6.14 -7.98 11.29
C ARG A 29 -5.77 -6.52 11.06
N PHE A 30 -4.99 -6.24 10.01
CA PHE A 30 -4.75 -4.89 9.48
C PHE A 30 -5.79 -4.58 8.39
N HIS A 31 -7.06 -4.46 8.80
CA HIS A 31 -8.18 -4.38 7.86
C HIS A 31 -8.15 -3.11 7.00
N MET A 32 -7.74 -1.97 7.56
CA MET A 32 -7.60 -0.72 6.81
C MET A 32 -6.53 -0.85 5.72
N GLU A 33 -5.35 -1.35 6.07
CA GLU A 33 -4.27 -1.59 5.12
C GLU A 33 -4.69 -2.63 4.06
N ALA A 34 -5.38 -3.70 4.45
CA ALA A 34 -5.90 -4.70 3.52
C ALA A 34 -6.89 -4.10 2.50
N MET A 35 -7.78 -3.20 2.92
CA MET A 35 -8.70 -2.50 2.02
C MET A 35 -7.95 -1.60 1.03
N VAL A 36 -6.92 -0.87 1.49
CA VAL A 36 -6.08 -0.03 0.62
C VAL A 36 -5.29 -0.87 -0.38
N TYR A 37 -4.74 -2.01 0.04
CA TYR A 37 -4.05 -2.94 -0.87
C TYR A 37 -5.00 -3.56 -1.89
N LEU A 38 -6.23 -3.88 -1.48
CA LEU A 38 -7.26 -4.41 -2.39
C LEU A 38 -7.70 -3.35 -3.41
N PHE A 39 -7.90 -2.11 -2.95
CA PHE A 39 -8.15 -0.96 -3.83
C PHE A 39 -7.04 -0.79 -4.87
N THR A 40 -5.78 -0.86 -4.40
CA THR A 40 -4.60 -0.74 -5.27
C THR A 40 -4.53 -1.87 -6.29
N LEU A 41 -4.69 -3.12 -5.84
CA LEU A 41 -4.75 -4.28 -6.71
C LEU A 41 -5.82 -4.10 -7.80
N PHE A 42 -7.03 -3.69 -7.42
CA PHE A 42 -8.13 -3.50 -8.36
C PHE A 42 -7.81 -2.47 -9.43
N PHE A 43 -7.36 -1.26 -9.05
CA PHE A 43 -7.10 -0.19 -10.01
C PHE A 43 -5.84 -0.42 -10.84
N VAL A 44 -4.78 -1.02 -10.28
CA VAL A 44 -3.58 -1.41 -11.04
C VAL A 44 -3.93 -2.48 -12.08
N ALA A 45 -4.62 -3.55 -11.67
CA ALA A 45 -5.02 -4.63 -12.57
C ALA A 45 -5.92 -4.12 -13.69
N LEU A 46 -6.93 -3.31 -13.35
CA LEU A 46 -7.88 -2.78 -14.31
C LEU A 46 -7.23 -1.78 -15.27
N HIS A 47 -6.36 -0.89 -14.78
CA HIS A 47 -5.62 0.05 -15.62
C HIS A 47 -4.81 -0.69 -16.70
N HIS A 48 -4.06 -1.73 -16.32
CA HIS A 48 -3.28 -2.51 -17.29
C HIS A 48 -4.15 -3.39 -18.19
N ALA A 49 -5.22 -4.00 -17.67
CA ALA A 49 -6.16 -4.77 -18.47
C ALA A 49 -6.80 -3.89 -19.57
N CYS A 50 -7.14 -2.65 -19.23
CA CYS A 50 -7.71 -1.66 -20.13
C CYS A 50 -6.75 -1.17 -21.22
N ASN A 51 -5.45 -1.25 -20.99
CA ASN A 51 -4.41 -0.99 -22.00
C ASN A 51 -4.15 -2.20 -22.92
N GLY A 52 -4.71 -3.36 -22.59
CA GLY A 52 -4.57 -4.58 -23.38
C GLY A 52 -5.35 -4.56 -24.69
N PRO A 53 -4.87 -5.25 -25.74
CA PRO A 53 -5.53 -5.27 -27.05
C PRO A 53 -6.86 -6.02 -26.95
N GLY A 54 -7.95 -5.38 -27.40
CA GLY A 54 -9.30 -5.97 -27.39
C GLY A 54 -10.01 -6.02 -26.03
N LEU A 55 -9.37 -5.55 -24.96
CA LEU A 55 -9.91 -5.54 -23.59
C LEU A 55 -10.43 -4.17 -23.14
N SER A 56 -10.26 -3.13 -23.96
CA SER A 56 -10.76 -1.77 -23.69
C SER A 56 -12.29 -1.71 -23.52
N VAL A 57 -13.02 -2.69 -24.08
CA VAL A 57 -14.48 -2.82 -23.93
C VAL A 57 -14.92 -3.16 -22.50
N LEU A 58 -14.01 -3.69 -21.67
CA LEU A 58 -14.27 -4.02 -20.27
C LEU A 58 -14.10 -2.80 -19.34
N CYS A 59 -13.62 -1.67 -19.88
CA CYS A 59 -13.32 -0.48 -19.09
C CYS A 59 -14.58 0.33 -18.84
N PHE A 60 -15.08 0.31 -17.61
CA PHE A 60 -16.23 1.12 -17.19
C PHE A 60 -15.87 2.60 -16.96
N MET A 61 -14.59 2.96 -17.03
CA MET A 61 -14.07 4.28 -16.69
C MET A 61 -12.97 4.69 -17.68
N ARG A 62 -12.81 6.00 -17.88
CA ARG A 62 -11.75 6.55 -18.73
C ARG A 62 -10.36 6.18 -18.22
N HIS A 63 -9.45 5.99 -19.16
CA HIS A 63 -8.09 5.50 -18.88
C HIS A 63 -7.30 6.41 -17.92
N ASP A 64 -7.40 7.72 -18.09
CA ASP A 64 -6.78 8.73 -17.23
C ASP A 64 -7.27 8.67 -15.78
N ILE A 65 -8.51 8.26 -15.54
CA ILE A 65 -9.04 8.11 -14.19
C ILE A 65 -8.57 6.78 -13.56
N LEU A 66 -8.50 5.71 -14.35
CA LEU A 66 -7.93 4.43 -13.92
C LEU A 66 -6.46 4.57 -13.52
N GLU A 67 -5.68 5.29 -14.33
CA GLU A 67 -4.29 5.61 -14.03
C GLU A 67 -4.18 6.42 -12.73
N TYR A 68 -5.01 7.46 -12.57
CA TYR A 68 -5.03 8.27 -11.35
C TYR A 68 -5.20 7.41 -10.10
N PHE A 69 -6.21 6.53 -10.08
CA PHE A 69 -6.47 5.67 -8.92
C PHE A 69 -5.43 4.57 -8.73
N SER A 70 -4.83 4.07 -9.82
CA SER A 70 -3.69 3.13 -9.75
C SER A 70 -2.50 3.76 -9.03
N VAL A 71 -2.10 4.97 -9.44
CA VAL A 71 -1.00 5.72 -8.82
C VAL A 71 -1.33 6.12 -7.38
N TYR A 72 -2.55 6.64 -7.16
CA TYR A 72 -3.05 7.02 -5.84
C TYR A 72 -3.08 5.86 -4.85
N GLY A 73 -3.65 4.72 -5.24
CA GLY A 73 -3.70 3.52 -4.40
C GLY A 73 -2.29 3.02 -4.07
N THR A 74 -1.38 3.04 -5.04
CA THR A 74 0.02 2.64 -4.84
C THR A 74 0.73 3.53 -3.82
N ALA A 75 0.63 4.85 -3.96
CA ALA A 75 1.23 5.80 -3.02
C ALA A 75 0.58 5.68 -1.62
N LEU A 76 -0.74 5.52 -1.56
CA LEU A 76 -1.46 5.33 -0.30
C LEU A 76 -1.08 4.02 0.38
N SER A 77 -0.87 2.93 -0.38
CA SER A 77 -0.40 1.64 0.15
C SER A 77 0.97 1.75 0.81
N MET A 78 1.90 2.49 0.19
CA MET A 78 3.19 2.81 0.80
C MET A 78 3.02 3.59 2.11
N TRP A 79 2.17 4.62 2.10
CA TRP A 79 1.90 5.44 3.28
C TRP A 79 1.32 4.62 4.44
N VAL A 80 0.25 3.85 4.21
CA VAL A 80 -0.41 3.08 5.28
C VAL A 80 0.47 1.94 5.80
N SER A 81 1.28 1.31 4.94
CA SER A 81 2.32 0.35 5.36
C SER A 81 3.28 0.98 6.38
N LEU A 82 3.79 2.18 6.06
CA LEU A 82 4.73 2.88 6.92
C LEU A 82 4.07 3.40 8.20
N MET A 83 2.83 3.90 8.13
CA MET A 83 2.09 4.32 9.32
C MET A 83 1.73 3.14 10.24
N ALA A 84 1.45 1.96 9.69
CA ALA A 84 1.31 0.73 10.47
C ALA A 84 2.61 0.35 11.19
N LEU A 85 3.76 0.54 10.54
CA LEU A 85 5.08 0.32 11.12
C LEU A 85 5.45 1.32 12.22
N ALA A 86 4.92 2.56 12.16
CA ALA A 86 5.20 3.61 13.13
C ALA A 86 4.73 3.30 14.57
N ASP A 87 3.77 2.38 14.74
CA ASP A 87 3.20 1.95 16.03
C ASP A 87 2.63 3.12 16.87
N PHE A 88 1.84 3.99 16.24
CA PHE A 88 1.04 4.98 16.96
C PHE A 88 -0.23 4.36 17.57
N ASP A 89 -0.64 4.88 18.72
CA ASP A 89 -1.97 4.66 19.29
C ASP A 89 -3.03 5.53 18.58
N GLU A 90 -4.28 5.09 18.62
CA GLU A 90 -5.41 5.95 18.24
C GLU A 90 -5.61 7.07 19.29
N PRO A 91 -6.01 8.29 18.89
CA PRO A 91 -6.42 8.72 17.54
C PRO A 91 -5.27 9.23 16.65
N LYS A 92 -4.01 9.18 17.11
CA LYS A 92 -2.87 9.74 16.35
C LYS A 92 -2.63 8.96 15.06
N ARG A 93 -2.76 7.63 15.11
CA ARG A 93 -2.61 6.77 13.93
C ARG A 93 -3.62 7.14 12.84
N SER A 94 -4.92 7.18 13.15
CA SER A 94 -5.95 7.60 12.19
C SER A 94 -5.72 9.01 11.67
N THR A 95 -5.28 9.94 12.52
CA THR A 95 -4.95 11.31 12.10
C THR A 95 -3.86 11.33 11.02
N PHE A 96 -2.73 10.65 11.23
CA PHE A 96 -1.65 10.59 10.24
C PHE A 96 -2.04 9.83 8.97
N VAL A 97 -2.85 8.77 9.10
CA VAL A 97 -3.37 8.06 7.94
C VAL A 97 -4.27 8.97 7.11
N MET A 98 -5.23 9.66 7.73
CA MET A 98 -6.13 10.59 7.04
C MET A 98 -5.39 11.77 6.43
N PHE A 99 -4.35 12.28 7.10
CA PHE A 99 -3.47 13.29 6.54
C PHE A 99 -2.82 12.80 5.23
N GLY A 100 -2.31 11.56 5.20
CA GLY A 100 -1.79 10.95 3.99
C GLY A 100 -2.84 10.78 2.90
N VAL A 101 -4.03 10.25 3.24
CA VAL A 101 -5.17 10.10 2.30
C VAL A 101 -5.44 11.41 1.56
N LEU A 102 -5.61 12.51 2.30
CA LEU A 102 -5.95 13.81 1.73
C LEU A 102 -4.79 14.41 0.92
N THR A 103 -3.57 14.38 1.46
CA THR A 103 -2.42 15.02 0.81
C THR A 103 -1.95 14.27 -0.43
N ILE A 104 -1.98 12.93 -0.41
CA ILE A 104 -1.64 12.10 -1.58
C ILE A 104 -2.65 12.35 -2.69
N ALA A 105 -3.95 12.42 -2.40
CA ALA A 105 -4.98 12.70 -3.41
C ALA A 105 -4.70 14.01 -4.15
N VAL A 106 -4.44 15.09 -3.41
CA VAL A 106 -4.08 16.40 -4.01
C VAL A 106 -2.78 16.31 -4.81
N ARG A 107 -1.75 15.61 -4.30
CA ARG A 107 -0.47 15.48 -4.99
C ARG A 107 -0.61 14.74 -6.32
N ILE A 108 -1.33 13.63 -6.37
CA ILE A 108 -1.55 12.87 -7.61
C ILE A 108 -2.35 13.71 -8.61
N TYR A 109 -3.33 14.49 -8.13
CA TYR A 109 -4.12 15.33 -9.02
C TYR A 109 -3.27 16.41 -9.70
N HIS A 110 -2.38 17.05 -8.93
CA HIS A 110 -1.50 18.10 -9.43
C HIS A 110 -0.44 17.56 -10.40
N ASP A 111 0.22 16.46 -10.04
CA ASP A 111 1.31 15.87 -10.83
C ASP A 111 1.49 14.40 -10.45
N ARG A 112 0.84 13.50 -11.18
CA ARG A 112 0.90 12.04 -10.98
C ARG A 112 2.16 11.38 -11.53
N TRP A 113 2.94 12.07 -12.37
CA TRP A 113 4.12 11.52 -13.03
C TRP A 113 5.41 11.89 -12.30
N GLY A 114 5.40 12.97 -11.51
CA GLY A 114 6.58 13.42 -10.79
C GLY A 114 7.03 12.49 -9.67
N TYR A 115 8.34 12.41 -9.50
CA TYR A 115 9.01 11.63 -8.44
C TYR A 115 8.45 11.90 -7.03
N GLY A 116 7.99 13.14 -6.78
CA GLY A 116 7.42 13.59 -5.51
C GLY A 116 6.15 12.86 -5.08
N VAL A 117 5.48 12.16 -6.00
CA VAL A 117 4.31 11.31 -5.72
C VAL A 117 4.64 10.21 -4.72
N TYR A 118 5.77 9.52 -4.89
CA TYR A 118 6.18 8.44 -3.98
C TYR A 118 7.22 8.94 -2.96
N SER A 119 8.20 9.74 -3.39
CA SER A 119 9.28 10.18 -2.49
C SER A 119 8.79 11.12 -1.38
N GLY A 120 7.78 11.95 -1.64
CA GLY A 120 7.18 12.86 -0.67
C GLY A 120 6.54 12.11 0.50
N PRO A 121 5.54 11.24 0.26
CA PRO A 121 4.93 10.40 1.29
C PRO A 121 5.95 9.50 2.01
N ILE A 122 6.87 8.86 1.29
CA ILE A 122 7.87 7.98 1.90
C ILE A 122 8.81 8.77 2.82
N GLY A 123 9.39 9.87 2.34
CA GLY A 123 10.31 10.70 3.12
C GLY A 123 9.63 11.24 4.39
N THR A 124 8.40 11.76 4.24
CA THR A 124 7.61 12.25 5.37
C THR A 124 7.30 11.14 6.38
N ALA A 125 6.88 9.95 5.91
CA ALA A 125 6.59 8.81 6.76
C ALA A 125 7.84 8.30 7.51
N ILE A 126 8.99 8.24 6.85
CA ILE A 126 10.27 7.86 7.48
C ILE A 126 10.64 8.84 8.60
N LEU A 127 10.49 10.16 8.37
CA LEU A 127 10.74 11.16 9.41
C LEU A 127 9.80 11.00 10.61
N ILE A 128 8.51 10.76 10.36
CA ILE A 128 7.51 10.50 11.41
C ILE A 128 7.87 9.25 12.23
N ILE A 129 8.21 8.13 11.55
CA ILE A 129 8.63 6.88 12.18
C ILE A 129 9.89 7.10 13.03
N ALA A 130 10.91 7.74 12.46
CA ALA A 130 12.18 8.01 13.12
C ALA A 130 11.96 8.84 14.40
N ALA A 131 11.19 9.93 14.31
CA ALA A 131 10.85 10.75 15.46
C ALA A 131 10.14 9.94 16.56
N LYS A 132 9.13 9.14 16.20
CA LYS A 132 8.39 8.32 17.16
C LYS A 132 9.27 7.25 17.81
N TRP A 133 10.10 6.57 17.03
CA TRP A 133 10.97 5.51 17.54
C TRP A 133 12.09 6.07 18.42
N LEU A 134 12.71 7.19 18.05
CA LEU A 134 13.69 7.88 18.89
C LEU A 134 13.10 8.31 20.24
N GLN A 135 11.87 8.84 20.24
CA GLN A 135 11.16 9.15 21.48
C GLN A 135 10.97 7.88 22.34
N LYS A 136 10.50 6.78 21.74
CA LYS A 136 10.26 5.52 22.44
C LYS A 136 11.54 4.87 22.96
N MET A 137 12.65 5.00 22.22
CA MET A 137 13.98 4.55 22.66
C MET A 137 14.46 5.35 23.87
N LYS A 138 14.23 6.67 23.89
CA LYS A 138 14.55 7.53 25.04
C LYS A 138 13.73 7.17 26.28
N GLU A 139 12.43 6.92 26.10
CA GLU A 139 11.52 6.51 27.19
C GLU A 139 11.87 5.12 27.75
N LYS A 140 12.14 4.14 26.88
CA LYS A 140 12.49 2.75 27.27
C LYS A 140 13.95 2.59 27.71
N LYS A 141 14.82 3.58 27.43
CA LYS A 141 16.28 3.50 27.57
C LYS A 141 16.87 2.26 26.87
N GLY A 142 16.42 1.98 25.65
CA GLY A 142 16.86 0.82 24.89
C GLY A 142 16.38 0.86 23.44
N LEU A 143 16.90 -0.04 22.60
CA LEU A 143 16.58 -0.10 21.17
C LEU A 143 15.09 -0.41 20.94
N TYR A 144 14.50 0.28 19.98
CA TYR A 144 13.13 0.06 19.53
C TYR A 144 13.02 0.30 18.02
N PRO A 145 12.43 -0.62 17.25
CA PRO A 145 12.00 -1.98 17.63
C PRO A 145 13.17 -2.91 18.00
N ASP A 146 12.89 -4.16 18.35
CA ASP A 146 13.95 -5.12 18.67
C ASP A 146 14.84 -5.42 17.45
N LYS A 147 16.12 -5.77 17.67
CA LYS A 147 17.12 -6.00 16.60
C LYS A 147 16.66 -7.01 15.55
N SER A 148 15.91 -8.04 15.95
CA SER A 148 15.34 -9.05 15.04
C SER A 148 14.31 -8.47 14.07
N VAL A 149 13.54 -7.46 14.48
CA VAL A 149 12.56 -6.78 13.61
C VAL A 149 13.30 -6.01 12.52
N TYR A 150 14.44 -5.39 12.85
CA TYR A 150 15.28 -4.74 11.84
C TYR A 150 15.81 -5.71 10.80
N THR A 151 16.37 -6.85 11.22
CA THR A 151 17.02 -7.79 10.29
C THR A 151 16.03 -8.66 9.51
N GLN A 152 14.87 -8.99 10.08
CA GLN A 152 13.91 -9.90 9.47
C GLN A 152 12.76 -9.19 8.74
N GLN A 153 12.49 -7.92 9.04
CA GLN A 153 11.34 -7.20 8.49
C GLN A 153 11.75 -5.88 7.83
N ILE A 154 12.30 -4.95 8.60
CA ILE A 154 12.52 -3.58 8.13
C ILE A 154 13.60 -3.55 7.06
N GLY A 155 14.76 -4.15 7.31
CA GLY A 155 15.88 -4.19 6.35
C GLY A 155 15.47 -4.82 5.02
N PRO A 156 15.01 -6.08 4.99
CA PRO A 156 14.54 -6.71 3.77
C PRO A 156 13.40 -5.94 3.09
N GLY A 157 12.43 -5.44 3.87
CA GLY A 157 11.30 -4.67 3.35
C GLY A 157 11.72 -3.36 2.68
N LEU A 158 12.66 -2.62 3.28
CA LEU A 158 13.22 -1.40 2.68
C LEU A 158 14.09 -1.72 1.47
N CYS A 159 14.84 -2.82 1.45
CA CYS A 159 15.60 -3.24 0.27
C CYS A 159 14.69 -3.53 -0.92
N PHE A 160 13.60 -4.29 -0.72
CA PHE A 160 12.60 -4.54 -1.76
C PHE A 160 11.90 -3.26 -2.20
N GLY A 161 11.59 -2.36 -1.26
CA GLY A 161 10.98 -1.06 -1.56
C GLY A 161 11.90 -0.15 -2.39
N ALA A 162 13.18 -0.09 -2.02
CA ALA A 162 14.20 0.65 -2.77
C ALA A 162 14.39 0.07 -4.17
N LEU A 163 14.46 -1.26 -4.31
CA LEU A 163 14.51 -1.93 -5.60
C LEU A 163 13.27 -1.61 -6.45
N ALA A 164 12.07 -1.64 -5.87
CA ALA A 164 10.84 -1.27 -6.58
C ALA A 164 10.91 0.17 -7.11
N LEU A 165 11.33 1.13 -6.28
CA LEU A 165 11.47 2.53 -6.73
C LEU A 165 12.58 2.69 -7.78
N MET A 166 13.70 1.97 -7.65
CA MET A 166 14.75 1.96 -8.68
C MET A 166 14.20 1.48 -10.02
N LEU A 167 13.47 0.36 -10.02
CA LEU A 167 12.85 -0.21 -11.22
C LEU A 167 11.88 0.79 -11.86
N ARG A 168 11.01 1.41 -11.07
CA ARG A 168 10.02 2.39 -11.54
C ARG A 168 10.63 3.67 -12.10
N PHE A 169 11.74 4.16 -11.54
CA PHE A 169 12.22 5.50 -11.84
C PHE A 169 13.46 5.58 -12.72
N PHE A 170 14.27 4.52 -12.76
CA PHE A 170 15.56 4.53 -13.46
C PHE A 170 15.67 3.44 -14.53
N PHE A 171 14.92 2.35 -14.40
CA PHE A 171 15.03 1.20 -15.31
C PHE A 171 13.77 0.93 -16.13
N GLU A 172 12.70 1.69 -15.90
CA GLU A 172 11.37 1.40 -16.46
C GLU A 172 11.38 1.35 -17.99
N ASP A 173 12.17 2.20 -18.65
CA ASP A 173 12.24 2.28 -20.10
C ASP A 173 13.08 1.16 -20.76
N TRP A 174 13.76 0.30 -20.01
CA TRP A 174 14.60 -0.76 -20.58
C TRP A 174 13.77 -1.86 -21.27
N ASP A 175 12.78 -2.39 -20.56
CA ASP A 175 11.72 -3.23 -21.12
C ASP A 175 10.51 -3.09 -20.19
N TYR A 176 9.70 -2.06 -20.44
CA TYR A 176 8.59 -1.65 -19.60
C TYR A 176 7.76 -2.84 -19.10
N THR A 177 7.41 -3.75 -20.00
CA THR A 177 6.61 -4.93 -19.66
C THR A 177 7.25 -5.75 -18.53
N TYR A 178 8.52 -6.12 -18.65
CA TYR A 178 9.18 -6.96 -17.64
C TYR A 178 9.58 -6.16 -16.40
N VAL A 179 10.11 -4.96 -16.58
CA VAL A 179 10.58 -4.11 -15.49
C VAL A 179 9.41 -3.68 -14.61
N HIS A 180 8.32 -3.19 -15.21
CA HIS A 180 7.12 -2.79 -14.47
C HIS A 180 6.42 -3.98 -13.80
N SER A 181 6.44 -5.15 -14.44
CA SER A 181 5.92 -6.38 -13.82
C SER A 181 6.75 -6.82 -12.61
N PHE A 182 8.07 -6.70 -12.69
CA PHE A 182 8.95 -7.01 -11.57
C PHE A 182 8.85 -5.96 -10.44
N TYR A 183 8.59 -4.70 -10.80
CA TYR A 183 8.23 -3.65 -9.86
C TYR A 183 7.01 -4.03 -9.00
N HIS A 184 5.94 -4.57 -9.58
CA HIS A 184 4.78 -5.04 -8.80
C HIS A 184 5.16 -6.10 -7.76
N CYS A 185 5.93 -7.11 -8.17
CA CYS A 185 6.34 -8.19 -7.28
C CYS A 185 7.23 -7.71 -6.13
N THR A 186 8.21 -6.84 -6.43
CA THR A 186 9.13 -6.29 -5.43
C THR A 186 8.42 -5.34 -4.46
N LEU A 187 7.50 -4.51 -4.96
CA LEU A 187 6.69 -3.62 -4.13
C LEU A 187 5.74 -4.40 -3.21
N ALA A 188 5.04 -5.41 -3.75
CA ALA A 188 4.15 -6.25 -2.97
C ALA A 188 4.91 -6.97 -1.84
N MET A 189 6.11 -7.48 -2.12
CA MET A 189 7.00 -8.10 -1.13
C MET A 189 7.43 -7.10 -0.05
N SER A 190 7.76 -5.86 -0.44
CA SER A 190 8.08 -4.78 0.50
C SER A 190 6.94 -4.56 1.50
N PHE A 191 5.69 -4.46 1.04
CA PHE A 191 4.53 -4.30 1.91
C PHE A 191 4.33 -5.47 2.87
N VAL A 192 4.49 -6.71 2.41
CA VAL A 192 4.38 -7.92 3.25
C VAL A 192 5.39 -7.90 4.40
N LEU A 193 6.63 -7.49 4.11
CA LEU A 193 7.74 -7.47 5.06
C LEU A 193 7.63 -6.30 6.04
N LEU A 194 7.32 -5.11 5.54
CA LEU A 194 7.19 -3.88 6.35
C LEU A 194 5.96 -3.90 7.25
N LEU A 195 4.88 -4.59 6.87
CA LEU A 195 3.71 -4.73 7.72
C LEU A 195 4.09 -5.53 8.98
N PRO A 196 3.80 -5.02 10.19
CA PRO A 196 4.13 -5.74 11.43
C PRO A 196 3.52 -7.15 11.45
N LYS A 197 4.23 -8.13 12.03
CA LYS A 197 3.75 -9.52 12.14
C LYS A 197 2.51 -9.65 13.04
N VAL A 198 2.40 -8.77 14.04
CA VAL A 198 1.32 -8.76 15.03
C VAL A 198 0.70 -7.37 15.07
N ASN A 199 -0.62 -7.31 14.85
CA ASN A 199 -1.37 -6.08 15.11
C ASN A 199 -1.71 -5.98 16.60
N LYS A 200 -0.94 -5.18 17.34
CA LYS A 200 -1.19 -4.91 18.77
C LYS A 200 -2.45 -4.08 19.02
N LYS A 201 -2.99 -3.45 17.97
CA LYS A 201 -4.17 -2.57 18.02
C LYS A 201 -5.45 -3.27 17.58
N ALA A 202 -5.34 -4.48 17.04
CA ALA A 202 -6.51 -5.33 16.84
C ALA A 202 -7.02 -5.70 18.23
N GLY A 203 -8.23 -5.25 18.59
CA GLY A 203 -8.90 -5.69 19.82
C GLY A 203 -8.93 -7.22 19.93
N ALA A 204 -9.22 -7.74 21.12
CA ALA A 204 -9.59 -9.15 21.23
C ALA A 204 -10.70 -9.45 20.20
N PRO A 205 -10.75 -10.65 19.60
CA PRO A 205 -11.91 -11.04 18.79
C PRO A 205 -13.14 -11.00 19.71
N GLY A 206 -13.80 -9.86 19.76
CA GLY A 206 -15.02 -9.68 20.52
C GLY A 206 -16.08 -10.59 19.95
N ALA A 207 -17.06 -10.96 20.78
CA ALA A 207 -18.26 -11.58 20.26
C ALA A 207 -18.82 -10.69 19.12
N PRO A 208 -19.25 -11.26 17.98
CA PRO A 208 -19.86 -10.47 16.91
C PRO A 208 -20.94 -9.59 17.53
N ALA A 209 -20.99 -8.32 17.14
CA ALA A 209 -22.01 -7.41 17.61
C ALA A 209 -23.37 -8.04 17.29
N LYS A 210 -24.11 -8.43 18.34
CA LYS A 210 -25.50 -8.86 18.17
C LYS A 210 -26.27 -7.61 17.76
N LEU A 211 -26.76 -7.61 16.53
CA LEU A 211 -27.74 -6.63 16.07
C LEU A 211 -29.05 -6.95 16.81
N ASP A 212 -29.22 -6.38 18.00
CA ASP A 212 -30.49 -6.40 18.69
C ASP A 212 -31.44 -5.35 18.07
N CYS A 213 -32.74 -5.63 18.10
CA CYS A 213 -33.78 -4.78 17.52
C CYS A 213 -33.70 -3.32 18.01
N SER A 214 -33.25 -3.11 19.25
CA SER A 214 -33.03 -1.80 19.85
C SER A 214 -31.95 -0.96 19.16
N THR A 215 -30.95 -1.60 18.53
CA THR A 215 -29.87 -0.90 17.81
C THR A 215 -30.33 -0.42 16.43
N LEU A 216 -31.34 -1.08 15.84
CA LEU A 216 -31.97 -0.68 14.58
C LEU A 216 -32.94 0.50 14.77
N CYS A 217 -33.67 0.54 15.89
CA CYS A 217 -34.65 1.60 16.14
C CYS A 217 -34.02 2.97 16.46
N CYS A 218 -32.79 3.02 16.97
CA CYS A 218 -32.10 4.30 17.25
C CYS A 218 -31.55 5.00 15.99
N ALA A 219 -31.63 4.39 14.80
CA ALA A 219 -31.31 5.04 13.53
C ALA A 219 -32.53 5.72 12.86
N CYS A 220 -33.69 5.68 13.51
CA CYS A 220 -34.92 6.37 13.09
C CYS A 220 -35.34 7.40 14.14
N VAL A 221 -34.56 8.48 14.28
CA VAL A 221 -35.04 9.77 14.81
C VAL A 221 -34.46 10.89 13.96
#